data_AF-A0A848LDY0-F1
#
_entry.id   AF-A0A848LDY0-F1
#
_cell.length_a   1.000
_cell.length_b   1.000
_cell.length_c   1.000
_cell.angle_alpha   90.00
_cell.angle_beta   90.00
_cell.angle_gamma   90.00
#
_symmetry.space_group_name_H-M   'P 1'
#
loop_
_entity.id
_entity.type
_entity.pdbx_description
1 polymer ?
#
loop_
_entity_poly.entity_id
_entity_poly.type
_entity_poly.pdbx_seq_one_letter_code
_entity_poly.pdbx_strand_id
1 'polypeptide(L)'
;MPDYWISDAHNRVLGPISLDVLRTLLMSGRLRGLTQASRDGRSFAALQSFPEVVSLLQEAANAQQLEQERQEARRLAAHIDTLRGKPVHEVFGLAEDASIDAYRASFFSLVKRFYPARLPREADDELRRAYGAMFYFLSQLMAQIEQRAMPPVPVSP
;
A
#
# COMPACT_ATOMS: atom_id res chain seq x y z
N MET A 1 28.18 -17.85 -18.61
CA MET A 1 27.04 -16.90 -18.62
C MET A 1 27.61 -15.52 -18.93
N PRO A 2 26.92 -14.65 -19.68
CA PRO A 2 27.42 -13.30 -19.97
C PRO A 2 27.49 -12.48 -18.68
N ASP A 3 28.62 -11.82 -18.48
CA ASP A 3 28.83 -10.87 -17.39
C ASP A 3 28.39 -9.47 -17.84
N TYR A 4 27.80 -8.72 -16.92
CA TYR A 4 27.30 -7.38 -17.15
C TYR A 4 28.04 -6.36 -16.28
N TRP A 5 28.26 -5.18 -16.86
CA TRP A 5 28.61 -3.96 -16.15
C TRP A 5 27.41 -3.03 -16.22
N ILE A 6 26.97 -2.57 -15.06
CA ILE A 6 25.80 -1.71 -14.92
C ILE A 6 26.26 -0.35 -14.43
N SER A 7 25.74 0.73 -15.01
CA SER A 7 25.97 2.09 -14.51
C SER A 7 24.70 2.71 -13.94
N ASP A 8 24.87 3.56 -12.93
CA ASP A 8 23.79 4.40 -12.38
C ASP A 8 23.82 5.83 -12.94
N ALA A 9 22.87 6.66 -12.49
CA ALA A 9 22.80 8.08 -12.86
C ALA A 9 24.01 8.93 -12.41
N HIS A 10 24.85 8.42 -11.50
CA HIS A 10 26.06 9.07 -11.03
C HIS A 10 27.32 8.53 -11.74
N ASN A 11 27.16 7.80 -12.84
CA ASN A 11 28.22 7.12 -13.57
C ASN A 11 29.04 6.13 -12.72
N ARG A 12 28.49 5.63 -11.62
CA ARG A 12 29.12 4.54 -10.85
C ARG A 12 28.87 3.24 -11.57
N VAL A 13 29.94 2.49 -11.82
CA VAL A 13 29.89 1.21 -12.53
C VAL A 13 30.03 0.06 -11.54
N LEU A 14 29.13 -0.91 -11.66
CA LEU A 14 29.19 -2.19 -10.96
C LEU A 14 29.34 -3.32 -11.98
N GLY A 15 30.43 -4.07 -11.91
CA GLY A 15 30.65 -5.25 -12.75
C GLY A 15 32.09 -5.78 -12.68
N PRO A 16 32.37 -6.96 -13.27
CA PRO A 16 31.42 -7.88 -13.91
C PRO A 16 30.50 -8.58 -12.90
N ILE A 17 29.20 -8.63 -13.19
CA ILE A 17 28.21 -9.41 -12.42
C ILE A 17 27.32 -10.24 -13.34
N SER A 18 26.92 -11.43 -12.89
CA SER A 18 25.93 -12.24 -13.61
C SER A 18 24.52 -11.66 -13.45
N LEU A 19 23.60 -12.07 -14.33
CA LEU A 19 22.18 -11.71 -14.22
C LEU A 19 21.55 -12.17 -12.90
N ASP A 20 21.98 -13.32 -12.35
CA ASP A 20 21.47 -13.82 -11.07
C ASP A 20 21.91 -12.94 -9.89
N VAL A 21 23.16 -12.46 -9.91
CA VAL A 21 23.65 -11.49 -8.92
C VAL A 21 22.92 -10.17 -9.08
N LEU A 22 22.74 -9.69 -10.31
CA LEU A 22 21.97 -8.47 -10.59
C LEU A 22 20.53 -8.59 -10.08
N ARG A 23 19.85 -9.70 -10.38
CA ARG A 23 18.50 -10.02 -9.86
C ARG A 23 18.49 -9.94 -8.34
N THR A 24 19.42 -10.61 -7.66
CA THR A 24 19.52 -10.61 -6.19
C THR A 24 19.69 -9.19 -5.62
N LEU A 25 20.55 -8.39 -6.24
CA LEU A 25 20.79 -7.01 -5.82
C LEU A 25 19.59 -6.09 -6.05
N LEU A 26 18.87 -6.27 -7.17
CA LEU A 26 17.63 -5.55 -7.45
C LEU A 26 16.51 -5.94 -6.48
N MET A 27 16.29 -7.24 -6.26
CA MET A 27 15.28 -7.74 -5.32
C MET A 27 15.56 -7.28 -3.88
N SER A 28 16.83 -7.24 -3.47
CA SER A 28 17.21 -6.72 -2.14
C SER A 28 17.08 -5.20 -2.01
N GLY A 29 16.80 -4.49 -3.11
CA GLY A 29 16.66 -3.04 -3.14
C GLY A 29 17.97 -2.26 -3.01
N ARG A 30 19.12 -2.95 -3.01
CA ARG A 30 20.48 -2.37 -2.92
C ARG A 30 20.92 -1.65 -4.20
N LEU A 31 20.34 -2.02 -5.34
CA LEU A 31 20.56 -1.35 -6.62
C LEU A 31 19.31 -0.62 -7.06
N ARG A 32 19.46 0.67 -7.40
CA ARG A 32 18.40 1.55 -7.90
C ARG A 32 19.00 2.57 -8.86
N GLY A 33 18.15 3.16 -9.71
CA GLY A 33 18.56 4.24 -10.60
C GLY A 33 19.58 3.83 -11.65
N LEU A 34 19.48 2.58 -12.12
CA LEU A 34 20.31 2.07 -13.21
C LEU A 34 19.93 2.80 -14.51
N THR A 35 20.93 3.18 -15.30
CA THR A 35 20.73 3.99 -16.51
C THR A 35 21.27 3.30 -17.76
N GLN A 36 22.41 2.61 -17.65
CA GLN A 36 23.05 1.93 -18.77
C GLN A 36 23.60 0.57 -18.35
N ALA A 37 23.82 -0.29 -19.33
CA ALA A 37 24.46 -1.58 -19.15
C ALA A 37 25.47 -1.83 -20.27
N SER A 38 26.39 -2.76 -20.02
CA SER A 38 27.43 -3.18 -20.94
C SER A 38 27.73 -4.65 -20.74
N ARG A 39 28.09 -5.36 -21.83
CA ARG A 39 28.53 -6.77 -21.82
C ARG A 39 30.05 -6.92 -21.89
N ASP A 40 30.77 -5.83 -22.13
CA ASP A 40 32.23 -5.81 -22.34
C ASP A 40 32.95 -4.88 -21.35
N GLY A 41 32.21 -4.14 -20.52
CA GLY A 41 32.72 -3.16 -19.56
C GLY A 41 33.29 -1.89 -20.22
N ARG A 42 33.17 -1.74 -21.54
CA ARG A 42 33.73 -0.61 -22.32
C ARG A 42 32.66 0.16 -23.05
N SER A 43 31.72 -0.55 -23.65
CA SER A 43 30.64 -0.02 -24.47
C SER A 43 29.35 -0.04 -23.66
N PHE A 44 28.98 1.11 -23.09
CA PHE A 44 27.73 1.28 -22.35
C PHE A 44 26.62 1.71 -23.29
N ALA A 45 25.52 0.97 -23.26
CA ALA A 45 24.31 1.29 -23.99
C ALA A 45 23.13 1.41 -23.02
N ALA A 46 22.09 2.10 -23.46
CA ALA A 46 20.89 2.29 -22.66
C ALA A 46 20.25 0.93 -22.29
N LEU A 47 19.61 0.86 -21.13
CA LEU A 47 19.04 -0.41 -20.64
C LEU A 47 18.06 -1.06 -21.62
N GLN A 48 17.38 -0.26 -22.45
CA GLN A 48 16.44 -0.76 -23.46
C GLN A 48 17.10 -1.66 -24.51
N SER A 49 18.42 -1.55 -24.71
CA SER A 49 19.19 -2.44 -25.58
C SER A 49 19.41 -3.84 -24.98
N PHE A 50 19.02 -4.06 -23.72
CA PHE A 50 19.21 -5.31 -22.99
C PHE A 50 17.87 -5.81 -22.42
N PRO A 51 17.04 -6.51 -23.21
CA PRO A 51 15.72 -6.98 -22.81
C PRO A 51 15.73 -7.81 -21.52
N GLU A 52 16.77 -8.61 -21.30
CA GLU A 52 16.96 -9.41 -20.10
C GLU A 52 17.14 -8.56 -18.83
N VAL A 53 17.83 -7.43 -18.93
CA VAL A 53 18.01 -6.49 -17.81
C VAL A 53 16.73 -5.71 -17.55
N VAL A 54 16.02 -5.30 -18.61
CA VAL A 54 14.71 -4.65 -18.49
C VAL A 54 13.69 -5.55 -17.81
N SER A 55 13.64 -6.83 -18.17
CA SER A 55 12.74 -7.81 -17.57
C SER A 55 13.00 -7.97 -16.07
N LEU A 56 14.27 -8.04 -15.66
CA LEU A 56 14.64 -8.11 -14.23
C LEU A 56 14.27 -6.85 -13.46
N LEU A 57 14.41 -5.67 -14.08
CA LEU A 57 14.00 -4.40 -13.48
C LEU A 57 12.49 -4.32 -13.27
N GLN A 58 11.71 -4.76 -14.26
CA GLN A 58 10.25 -4.82 -14.15
C GLN A 58 9.80 -5.81 -13.07
N GLU A 59 10.42 -7.00 -13.03
CA GLU A 59 10.16 -7.98 -11.98
C GLU A 59 10.45 -7.39 -10.59
N ALA A 60 11.58 -6.68 -10.44
CA ALA A 60 11.96 -6.06 -9.18
C ALA A 60 10.98 -4.97 -8.76
N ALA A 61 10.55 -4.14 -9.70
CA ALA A 61 9.56 -3.10 -9.45
C ALA A 61 8.22 -3.69 -9.00
N ASN A 62 7.74 -4.74 -9.68
CA ASN A 62 6.49 -5.42 -9.31
C ASN A 62 6.58 -6.05 -7.92
N ALA A 63 7.69 -6.73 -7.61
CA ALA A 63 7.91 -7.33 -6.30
C ALA A 63 7.96 -6.27 -5.18
N GLN A 64 8.62 -5.14 -5.44
CA GLN A 64 8.65 -4.02 -4.50
C GLN A 64 7.27 -3.39 -4.29
N GLN A 65 6.47 -3.25 -5.34
CA GLN A 65 5.11 -2.74 -5.22
C GLN A 65 4.21 -3.67 -4.42
N LEU A 66 4.27 -4.97 -4.69
CA LEU A 66 3.52 -5.98 -3.92
C LEU A 66 3.86 -5.94 -2.43
N GLU A 67 5.15 -5.82 -2.09
CA GLU A 67 5.58 -5.70 -0.70
C GLU A 67 5.11 -4.39 -0.05
N GLN A 68 5.09 -3.28 -0.80
CA GLN A 68 4.52 -2.01 -0.31
C GLN A 68 3.03 -2.13 0.00
N GLU A 69 2.25 -2.74 -0.90
CA GLU A 69 0.81 -2.96 -0.69
C GLU A 69 0.55 -3.84 0.54
N ARG A 70 1.34 -4.89 0.75
CA ARG A 70 1.26 -5.73 1.95
C ARG A 70 1.64 -4.99 3.23
N GLN A 71 2.69 -4.17 3.18
CA GLN A 71 3.08 -3.34 4.33
C GLN A 71 1.98 -2.33 4.68
N GLU A 72 1.34 -1.73 3.68
CA GLU A 72 0.20 -0.86 3.88
C GLU A 72 -0.98 -1.62 4.51
N ALA A 73 -1.28 -2.83 4.02
CA ALA A 73 -2.32 -3.68 4.60
C ALA A 73 -2.08 -3.95 6.09
N ARG A 74 -0.84 -4.32 6.46
CA ARG A 74 -0.43 -4.55 7.86
C ARG A 74 -0.55 -3.30 8.71
N ARG A 75 -0.12 -2.13 8.19
CA ARG A 75 -0.26 -0.84 8.88
C ARG A 75 -1.72 -0.51 9.13
N LEU A 76 -2.60 -0.74 8.14
CA LEU A 76 -4.02 -0.48 8.27
C LEU A 76 -4.68 -1.43 9.29
N ALA A 77 -4.33 -2.71 9.27
CA ALA A 77 -4.81 -3.68 10.25
C ALA A 77 -4.41 -3.28 11.69
N ALA A 78 -3.13 -2.96 11.91
CA ALA A 78 -2.65 -2.48 13.21
C ALA A 78 -3.33 -1.17 13.65
N HIS A 79 -3.65 -0.29 12.69
CA HIS A 79 -4.39 0.92 12.96
C HIS A 79 -5.82 0.64 13.44
N ILE A 80 -6.54 -0.30 12.79
CA ILE A 80 -7.87 -0.72 13.26
C ILE A 80 -7.79 -1.22 14.70
N ASP A 81 -6.82 -2.07 15.02
CA ASP A 81 -6.68 -2.62 16.38
C ASP A 81 -6.39 -1.54 17.42
N THR A 82 -5.64 -0.51 17.05
CA THR A 82 -5.42 0.68 17.89
C THR A 82 -6.74 1.44 18.11
N LEU A 83 -7.58 1.58 17.08
CA LEU A 83 -8.87 2.28 17.17
C LEU A 83 -9.92 1.51 17.98
N ARG A 84 -9.88 0.17 18.02
CA ARG A 84 -10.84 -0.64 18.80
C ARG A 84 -10.82 -0.31 20.30
N GLY A 85 -9.68 0.15 20.83
CA GLY A 85 -9.55 0.52 22.24
C GLY A 85 -9.98 1.97 22.56
N LYS A 86 -10.33 2.76 21.54
CA LYS A 86 -10.66 4.18 21.71
C LYS A 86 -12.16 4.40 21.87
N PRO A 87 -12.56 5.47 22.60
CA PRO A 87 -13.96 5.89 22.62
C PRO A 87 -14.38 6.37 21.22
N VAL A 88 -15.66 6.23 20.91
CA VAL A 88 -16.19 6.44 19.55
C VAL A 88 -15.97 7.86 19.04
N HIS A 89 -16.13 8.88 19.89
CA HIS A 89 -15.89 10.28 19.53
C HIS A 89 -14.45 10.51 19.08
N GLU A 90 -13.45 9.89 19.73
CA GLU A 90 -12.05 9.96 19.32
C GLU A 90 -11.80 9.27 17.98
N VAL A 91 -12.46 8.14 17.71
CA VAL A 91 -12.32 7.43 16.42
C VAL A 91 -12.79 8.33 15.27
N PHE A 92 -13.87 9.09 15.48
CA PHE A 92 -14.40 10.04 14.49
C PHE A 92 -13.76 11.44 14.56
N GLY A 93 -12.84 11.70 15.51
CA GLY A 93 -12.20 12.99 15.70
C GLY A 93 -13.17 14.11 16.12
N LEU A 94 -14.19 13.77 16.90
CA LEU A 94 -15.25 14.67 17.35
C LEU A 94 -15.20 14.87 18.88
N ALA A 95 -15.92 15.90 19.36
CA ALA A 95 -16.17 16.09 20.78
C ALA A 95 -17.10 15.00 21.33
N GLU A 96 -17.02 14.74 22.64
CA GLU A 96 -17.85 13.73 23.33
C GLU A 96 -19.35 13.95 23.18
N ASP A 97 -19.78 15.22 23.15
CA ASP A 97 -21.16 15.68 23.05
C ASP A 97 -21.61 15.97 21.61
N ALA A 98 -20.81 15.57 20.61
CA ALA A 98 -21.12 15.81 19.21
C ALA A 98 -22.47 15.20 18.80
N SER A 99 -23.21 15.93 17.98
CA SER A 99 -24.52 15.48 17.47
C SER A 99 -24.38 14.28 16.53
N ILE A 100 -25.45 13.50 16.41
CA ILE A 100 -25.50 12.37 15.46
C ILE A 100 -25.20 12.80 14.02
N ASP A 101 -25.61 14.00 13.61
CA ASP A 101 -25.35 14.51 12.26
C ASP A 101 -23.88 14.84 12.05
N ALA A 102 -23.16 15.27 13.10
CA ALA A 102 -21.71 15.44 13.05
C ALA A 102 -20.99 14.08 12.88
N TYR A 103 -21.46 13.04 13.58
CA TYR A 103 -20.96 11.67 13.37
C TYR A 103 -21.21 11.16 11.95
N ARG A 104 -22.41 11.38 11.39
CA ARG A 104 -22.72 11.01 10.00
C ARG A 104 -21.79 11.71 9.02
N ALA A 105 -21.58 13.01 9.17
CA ALA A 105 -20.68 13.78 8.32
C ALA A 105 -19.23 13.26 8.40
N SER A 106 -18.72 13.02 9.61
CA SER A 106 -17.38 12.45 9.82
C SER A 106 -17.27 11.04 9.22
N PHE A 107 -18.26 10.19 9.46
CA PHE A 107 -18.35 8.86 8.87
C PHE A 107 -18.22 8.88 7.35
N PHE A 108 -19.06 9.67 6.65
CA PHE A 108 -19.00 9.76 5.19
C PHE A 108 -17.65 10.26 4.68
N SER A 109 -16.99 11.16 5.40
CA SER A 109 -15.64 11.62 5.06
C SER A 109 -14.62 10.48 5.17
N LEU A 110 -14.63 9.75 6.29
CA LEU A 110 -13.69 8.66 6.55
C LEU A 110 -13.90 7.48 5.60
N VAL A 111 -15.12 6.98 5.44
CA VAL A 111 -15.36 5.79 4.62
C VAL A 111 -15.03 5.99 3.15
N LYS A 112 -15.16 7.22 2.62
CA LYS A 112 -14.74 7.56 1.26
C LYS A 112 -13.27 7.26 1.00
N ARG A 113 -12.41 7.27 2.03
CA ARG A 113 -10.99 6.92 1.89
C ARG A 113 -10.78 5.41 1.75
N PHE A 114 -11.66 4.60 2.36
CA PHE A 114 -11.49 3.16 2.49
C PHE A 114 -12.44 2.35 1.60
N TYR A 115 -13.16 2.98 0.68
CA TYR A 115 -13.95 2.25 -0.30
C TYR A 115 -13.06 1.27 -1.10
N PRO A 116 -13.38 -0.03 -1.12
CA PRO A 116 -12.58 -1.03 -1.84
C PRO A 116 -12.44 -0.71 -3.34
N ALA A 117 -13.43 -0.04 -3.93
CA ALA A 117 -13.43 0.39 -5.32
C ALA A 117 -12.37 1.46 -5.66
N ARG A 118 -11.70 2.06 -4.66
CA ARG A 118 -10.58 2.98 -4.91
C ARG A 118 -9.28 2.27 -5.23
N LEU A 119 -9.16 1.00 -4.86
CA LEU A 119 -7.98 0.22 -5.19
C LEU A 119 -8.04 -0.24 -6.65
N PRO A 120 -6.91 -0.26 -7.38
CA PRO A 120 -6.81 -0.91 -8.68
C PRO A 120 -7.29 -2.37 -8.63
N ARG A 121 -7.68 -2.91 -9.79
CA ARG A 121 -8.12 -4.31 -9.87
C ARG A 121 -6.99 -5.28 -9.52
N GLU A 122 -5.78 -4.89 -9.88
CA GLU A 122 -4.54 -5.65 -9.71
C GLU A 122 -3.95 -5.54 -8.30
N ALA A 123 -4.55 -4.70 -7.42
CA ALA A 123 -4.08 -4.53 -6.05
C ALA A 123 -4.16 -5.86 -5.27
N ASP A 124 -3.20 -6.05 -4.38
CA ASP A 124 -3.08 -7.23 -3.52
C ASP A 124 -4.33 -7.46 -2.66
N ASP A 125 -4.69 -8.73 -2.50
CA ASP A 125 -5.89 -9.13 -1.78
C ASP A 125 -5.83 -8.87 -0.27
N GLU A 126 -4.64 -8.81 0.34
CA GLU A 126 -4.46 -8.41 1.73
C GLU A 126 -4.81 -6.93 1.91
N LEU A 127 -4.33 -6.06 1.01
CA LEU A 127 -4.66 -4.63 1.02
C LEU A 127 -6.16 -4.40 0.83
N ARG A 128 -6.77 -5.09 -0.14
CA ARG A 128 -8.23 -5.03 -0.38
C ARG A 128 -9.02 -5.47 0.85
N ARG A 129 -8.60 -6.55 1.51
CA ARG A 129 -9.21 -7.02 2.76
C ARG A 129 -9.06 -6.01 3.89
N ALA A 130 -7.89 -5.37 4.03
CA ALA A 130 -7.66 -4.36 5.06
C ALA A 130 -8.55 -3.11 4.86
N TYR A 131 -8.72 -2.64 3.61
CA TYR A 131 -9.65 -1.56 3.28
C TYR A 131 -11.09 -1.93 3.63
N GLY A 132 -11.53 -3.13 3.24
CA GLY A 132 -12.85 -3.64 3.59
C GLY A 132 -13.07 -3.75 5.10
N ALA A 133 -12.06 -4.20 5.85
CA ALA A 133 -12.11 -4.30 7.30
C ALA A 133 -12.26 -2.92 7.98
N MET A 134 -11.52 -1.91 7.52
CA MET A 134 -11.65 -0.53 8.02
C MET A 134 -13.04 0.03 7.71
N PHE A 135 -13.52 -0.14 6.48
CA PHE A 135 -14.86 0.30 6.10
C PHE A 135 -15.92 -0.34 6.99
N TYR A 136 -15.86 -1.67 7.16
CA TYR A 136 -16.80 -2.42 7.99
C TYR A 136 -16.75 -1.98 9.46
N PHE A 137 -15.55 -1.76 10.02
CA PHE A 137 -15.37 -1.27 11.38
C PHE A 137 -16.06 0.08 11.61
N LEU A 138 -15.84 1.05 10.71
CA LEU A 138 -16.49 2.36 10.77
C LEU A 138 -18.02 2.25 10.63
N SER A 139 -18.51 1.37 9.75
CA SER A 139 -19.95 1.13 9.58
C SER A 139 -20.60 0.54 10.84
N GLN A 140 -19.92 -0.42 11.50
CA GLN A 140 -20.41 -0.99 12.75
C GLN A 140 -20.49 0.07 13.87
N LEU A 141 -19.48 0.93 13.99
CA LEU A 141 -19.51 2.02 14.96
C LEU A 141 -20.66 2.99 14.69
N MET A 142 -20.84 3.40 13.43
CA MET A 142 -21.95 4.29 13.06
C MET A 142 -23.31 3.65 13.42
N ALA A 143 -23.52 2.38 13.08
CA ALA A 143 -24.75 1.66 13.42
C ALA A 143 -25.02 1.63 14.94
N GLN A 144 -23.99 1.47 15.77
CA GLN A 144 -24.14 1.52 17.23
C GLN A 144 -24.53 2.91 17.74
N ILE A 145 -23.96 3.98 17.15
CA ILE A 145 -24.32 5.36 17.49
C ILE A 145 -25.79 5.61 17.15
N GLU A 146 -26.24 5.19 15.96
CA GLU A 146 -27.63 5.39 15.54
C GLU A 146 -28.61 4.61 16.40
N GLN A 147 -28.29 3.37 16.79
CA GLN A 147 -29.11 2.58 17.71
C GLN A 147 -29.28 3.24 19.08
N ARG A 148 -28.23 3.86 19.61
CA ARG A 148 -28.28 4.59 20.90
C ARG A 148 -29.07 5.89 20.81
N ALA A 149 -29.10 6.51 19.63
CA ALA A 149 -29.84 7.74 19.38
C ALA A 149 -31.32 7.51 19.06
N MET A 150 -31.74 6.28 18.76
CA MET A 150 -33.12 5.96 18.45
C MET A 150 -33.97 5.96 19.76
N PRO A 151 -35.08 6.70 19.82
CA PRO A 151 -35.96 6.68 21.00
C PRO A 151 -36.62 5.30 21.15
N PRO A 152 -36.94 4.85 22.38
CA PRO A 152 -37.61 3.57 22.60
C PRO A 152 -38.95 3.55 21.86
N VAL A 153 -39.16 2.52 21.05
CA VAL A 153 -40.43 2.28 20.37
C VAL A 153 -41.49 2.04 21.44
N PRO A 154 -42.57 2.84 21.52
CA PRO A 154 -43.65 2.56 22.46
C PRO A 154 -44.31 1.24 22.05
N VAL A 155 -44.19 0.22 22.90
CA VAL A 155 -45.01 -0.98 22.85
C VAL A 155 -46.43 -0.57 23.26
N SER A 156 -47.32 -0.45 22.29
CA SER A 156 -48.76 -0.31 22.56
C SER A 156 -49.29 -1.60 23.18
N PRO A 157 -50.10 -1.52 24.26
CA PRO A 157 -50.71 -2.68 24.91
C PRO A 157 -51.79 -3.37 24.08
#